data_AF-A0A921LRA6-F1
#
_entry.id   AF-A0A921LRA6-F1
#
_cell.length_a   1.000
_cell.length_b   1.000
_cell.length_c   1.000
_cell.angle_alpha   90.00
_cell.angle_beta   90.00
_cell.angle_gamma   90.00
#
_symmetry.space_group_name_H-M   'P 1'
#
loop_
_entity.id
_entity.type
_entity.pdbx_description
1 polymer ?
#
loop_
_entity_poly.entity_id
_entity_poly.type
_entity_poly.pdbx_seq_one_letter_code
_entity_poly.pdbx_strand_id
1 'polypeptide(L)'
;QFIMSHQFSAKQQGRICSQAVASFNSDEYHEKSKMVLIHLMDHSSDELQGFNRLFFDRCIEIKRDEEFLVHLMESRQSVHLFHSFLDYLYKSDENICSFALVLETIGNSLSQMPPERGERLIVTDLVKCVVCLFDKGKNDPFITEICLNIWDQLFMSNLHDIKPLSDMIDDFE
;
A
#
# COMPACT_ATOMS: atom_id res chain seq x y z
N GLN A 1 -27.65 5.34 -4.69
CA GLN A 1 -26.66 6.42 -4.52
C GLN A 1 -26.17 6.83 -5.91
N PHE A 2 -26.32 8.09 -6.33
CA PHE A 2 -26.22 8.50 -7.74
C PHE A 2 -24.80 8.40 -8.34
N ILE A 3 -23.76 8.53 -7.50
CA ILE A 3 -22.36 8.46 -7.94
C ILE A 3 -21.99 7.05 -8.43
N MET A 4 -22.55 5.99 -7.86
CA MET A 4 -22.22 4.61 -8.23
C MET A 4 -23.02 4.07 -9.42
N SER A 5 -24.02 4.82 -9.88
CA SER A 5 -24.95 4.42 -10.95
C SER A 5 -24.74 5.17 -12.26
N HIS A 6 -23.77 6.10 -12.32
CA HIS A 6 -23.54 6.97 -13.47
C HIS A 6 -22.13 6.81 -14.00
N GLN A 7 -21.97 6.73 -15.33
CA GLN A 7 -20.65 6.73 -15.94
C GLN A 7 -20.10 8.17 -16.00
N PHE A 8 -19.01 8.40 -15.28
CA PHE A 8 -18.30 9.67 -15.27
C PHE A 8 -17.12 9.63 -16.24
N SER A 9 -16.81 10.78 -16.85
CA SER A 9 -15.55 10.94 -17.58
C SER A 9 -14.34 10.85 -16.63
N ALA A 10 -13.17 10.52 -17.16
CA ALA A 10 -11.90 10.50 -16.43
C ALA A 10 -11.68 11.76 -15.57
N LYS A 11 -11.93 12.94 -16.14
CA LYS A 11 -11.81 14.22 -15.45
C LYS A 11 -12.81 14.38 -14.30
N GLN A 12 -14.01 13.82 -14.43
CA GLN A 12 -14.99 13.82 -13.35
C GLN A 12 -14.60 12.81 -12.27
N GLN A 13 -14.17 11.60 -12.63
CA GLN A 13 -13.67 10.59 -11.69
C GLN A 13 -12.49 11.13 -10.87
N GLY A 14 -11.52 11.80 -11.50
CA GLY A 14 -10.40 12.43 -10.80
C GLY A 14 -10.83 13.50 -9.78
N ARG A 15 -11.84 14.31 -10.11
CA ARG A 15 -12.39 15.31 -9.16
C ARG A 15 -13.16 14.66 -8.02
N ILE A 16 -13.94 13.61 -8.30
CA ILE A 16 -14.66 12.85 -7.29
C ILE A 16 -13.67 12.16 -6.34
N CYS A 17 -12.63 11.52 -6.88
CA CYS A 17 -11.53 10.92 -6.13
C CYS A 17 -10.91 11.95 -5.19
N SER A 18 -10.51 13.11 -5.72
CA SER A 18 -9.88 14.18 -4.93
C SER A 18 -10.78 14.66 -3.79
N GLN A 19 -12.08 14.80 -4.03
CA GLN A 19 -13.04 15.22 -3.03
C GLN A 19 -13.23 14.16 -1.94
N ALA A 20 -13.34 12.89 -2.33
CA ALA A 20 -13.52 11.78 -1.40
C ALA A 20 -12.27 11.59 -0.52
N VAL A 21 -11.06 11.72 -1.08
CA VAL A 21 -9.81 11.70 -0.33
C VAL A 21 -9.73 12.86 0.68
N ALA A 22 -10.09 14.08 0.27
CA ALA A 22 -10.05 15.25 1.16
C ALA A 22 -10.98 15.15 2.38
N SER A 23 -12.04 14.34 2.30
CA SER A 23 -12.95 14.06 3.42
C SER A 23 -12.76 12.67 4.04
N PHE A 24 -11.70 11.94 3.65
CA PHE A 24 -11.52 10.54 4.07
C PHE A 24 -11.29 10.42 5.58
N ASN A 25 -10.50 11.30 6.18
CA ASN A 25 -10.24 11.28 7.63
C ASN A 25 -11.25 12.09 8.46
N SER A 26 -12.48 12.27 7.95
CA SER A 26 -13.54 12.95 8.69
C SER A 26 -14.51 11.94 9.26
N ASP A 27 -14.78 11.97 10.56
CA ASP A 27 -15.73 11.06 11.22
C ASP A 27 -17.11 11.02 10.53
N GLU A 28 -17.59 12.16 10.03
CA GLU A 28 -18.91 12.27 9.37
C GLU A 28 -18.93 11.64 7.97
N TYR A 29 -17.80 11.70 7.26
CA TYR A 29 -17.72 11.37 5.85
C TYR A 29 -16.88 10.13 5.55
N HIS A 30 -16.14 9.58 6.51
CA HIS A 30 -15.19 8.49 6.32
C HIS A 30 -15.79 7.33 5.53
N GLU A 31 -16.89 6.74 6.02
CA GLU A 31 -17.54 5.60 5.37
C GLU A 31 -18.06 5.94 3.97
N LYS A 32 -18.61 7.14 3.78
CA LYS A 32 -19.11 7.59 2.47
C LYS A 32 -17.95 7.79 1.49
N SER A 33 -16.85 8.37 1.96
CA SER A 33 -15.61 8.53 1.19
C SER A 33 -15.02 7.19 0.82
N LYS A 34 -14.87 6.26 1.78
CA LYS A 34 -14.37 4.89 1.57
C LYS A 34 -15.20 4.17 0.51
N MET A 35 -16.53 4.20 0.61
CA MET A 35 -17.43 3.62 -0.40
C MET A 35 -17.22 4.20 -1.80
N VAL A 36 -17.07 5.52 -1.92
CA VAL A 36 -16.83 6.18 -3.23
C VAL A 36 -15.46 5.79 -3.79
N LEU A 37 -14.43 5.78 -2.95
CA LEU A 37 -13.07 5.41 -3.34
C LEU A 37 -13.01 3.95 -3.80
N ILE A 38 -13.64 3.01 -3.08
CA ILE A 38 -13.75 1.60 -3.49
C ILE A 38 -14.40 1.49 -4.86
N HIS A 39 -15.53 2.16 -5.07
CA HIS A 39 -16.18 2.15 -6.37
C HIS A 39 -15.25 2.67 -7.48
N LEU A 40 -14.50 3.75 -7.22
CA LEU A 40 -13.56 4.30 -8.20
C LEU A 40 -12.37 3.37 -8.47
N MET A 41 -11.82 2.69 -7.45
CA MET A 41 -10.76 1.69 -7.61
C MET A 41 -11.18 0.58 -8.57
N ASP A 42 -12.38 0.06 -8.35
CA ASP A 42 -12.89 -1.10 -9.08
C ASP A 42 -13.31 -0.75 -10.52
N HIS A 43 -13.81 0.47 -10.75
CA HIS A 43 -14.48 0.82 -12.02
C HIS A 43 -13.73 1.83 -12.90
N SER A 44 -12.74 2.57 -12.40
CA SER A 44 -12.01 3.58 -13.19
C SER A 44 -10.83 2.97 -13.98
N SER A 45 -10.89 3.06 -15.32
CA SER A 45 -9.79 2.59 -16.19
C SER A 45 -8.52 3.43 -16.10
N ASP A 46 -8.69 4.72 -15.83
CA ASP A 46 -7.57 5.65 -15.75
C ASP A 46 -6.95 5.65 -14.35
N GLU A 47 -5.65 5.98 -14.31
CA GLU A 47 -4.92 6.22 -13.07
C GLU A 47 -5.47 7.45 -12.34
N LEU A 48 -5.89 7.26 -11.10
CA LEU A 48 -6.45 8.31 -10.25
C LEU A 48 -5.38 8.84 -9.29
N GLN A 49 -4.69 9.91 -9.72
CA GLN A 49 -3.67 10.60 -8.93
C GLN A 49 -4.16 11.08 -7.55
N GLY A 50 -5.47 11.24 -7.37
CA GLY A 50 -6.06 11.67 -6.10
C GLY A 50 -5.73 10.75 -4.93
N PHE A 51 -5.54 9.44 -5.16
CA PHE A 51 -5.22 8.48 -4.11
C PHE A 51 -3.90 8.79 -3.39
N ASN A 52 -2.91 9.37 -4.09
CA ASN A 52 -1.63 9.77 -3.47
C ASN A 52 -1.83 10.69 -2.27
N ARG A 53 -2.88 11.53 -2.28
CA ARG A 53 -3.18 12.46 -1.17
C ARG A 53 -3.58 11.75 0.12
N LEU A 54 -4.05 10.50 0.08
CA LEU A 54 -4.30 9.74 1.31
C LEU A 54 -3.05 9.66 2.18
N PHE A 55 -1.89 9.48 1.54
CA PHE A 55 -0.60 9.33 2.21
C PHE A 55 0.07 10.68 2.47
N PHE A 56 0.08 11.58 1.47
CA PHE A 56 0.67 12.92 1.62
C PHE A 56 -0.03 13.76 2.70
N ASP A 57 -1.37 13.74 2.73
CA ASP A 57 -2.17 14.50 3.68
C ASP A 57 -2.41 13.72 5.00
N ARG A 58 -1.76 12.55 5.16
CA ARG A 58 -1.85 11.66 6.35
C ARG A 58 -3.30 11.38 6.78
N CYS A 59 -4.13 10.97 5.83
CA CYS A 59 -5.56 10.72 6.06
C CYS A 59 -5.87 9.31 6.59
N ILE A 60 -4.87 8.44 6.68
CA ILE A 60 -5.02 7.02 7.00
C ILE A 60 -4.88 6.77 8.50
N GLU A 61 -5.76 5.95 9.04
CA GLU A 61 -5.66 5.39 10.39
C GLU A 61 -5.67 3.86 10.28
N ILE A 62 -4.53 3.19 10.51
CA ILE A 62 -4.39 1.77 10.18
C ILE A 62 -5.42 0.87 10.88
N LYS A 63 -5.76 1.16 12.13
CA LYS A 63 -6.77 0.40 12.90
C LYS A 63 -8.17 0.44 12.28
N ARG A 64 -8.46 1.47 11.47
CA ARG A 64 -9.74 1.70 10.80
C ARG A 64 -9.66 1.28 9.32
N ASP A 65 -8.51 1.48 8.69
CA ASP A 65 -8.36 1.53 7.24
C ASP A 65 -7.60 0.34 6.64
N GLU A 66 -7.13 -0.62 7.44
CA GLU A 66 -6.31 -1.77 6.97
C GLU A 66 -6.94 -2.49 5.76
N GLU A 67 -8.19 -2.94 5.88
CA GLU A 67 -8.88 -3.65 4.77
C GLU A 67 -8.98 -2.79 3.50
N PHE A 68 -9.18 -1.47 3.66
CA PHE A 68 -9.23 -0.55 2.53
C PHE A 68 -7.85 -0.42 1.86
N LEU A 69 -6.78 -0.37 2.64
CA LEU A 69 -5.42 -0.29 2.12
C LEU A 69 -5.01 -1.58 1.42
N VAL A 70 -5.34 -2.75 1.98
CA VAL A 70 -5.11 -4.04 1.32
C VAL A 70 -5.79 -4.05 -0.05
N HIS A 71 -7.09 -3.71 -0.11
CA HIS A 71 -7.83 -3.65 -1.38
C HIS A 71 -7.22 -2.62 -2.36
N LEU A 72 -6.78 -1.46 -1.86
CA LEU A 72 -6.12 -0.46 -2.69
C LEU A 72 -4.80 -0.98 -3.28
N MET A 73 -3.99 -1.69 -2.49
CA MET A 73 -2.69 -2.23 -2.94
C MET A 73 -2.84 -3.41 -3.90
N GLU A 74 -3.92 -4.18 -3.80
CA GLU A 74 -4.27 -5.24 -4.78
C GLU A 74 -4.89 -4.68 -6.07
N SER A 75 -5.44 -3.47 -6.02
CA SER A 75 -6.11 -2.87 -7.15
C SER A 75 -5.12 -2.42 -8.24
N ARG A 76 -5.63 -2.26 -9.47
CA ARG A 76 -4.89 -1.61 -10.57
C ARG A 76 -4.42 -0.18 -10.28
N GLN A 77 -4.95 0.45 -9.23
CA GLN A 77 -4.57 1.81 -8.82
C GLN A 77 -3.34 1.81 -7.90
N SER A 78 -2.71 0.67 -7.60
CA SER A 78 -1.64 0.59 -6.60
C SER A 78 -0.26 0.99 -7.11
N VAL A 79 0.03 0.75 -8.38
CA VAL A 79 1.40 0.83 -8.94
C VAL A 79 2.04 2.20 -8.72
N HIS A 80 1.31 3.28 -8.95
CA HIS A 80 1.80 4.65 -8.77
C HIS A 80 1.75 5.14 -7.31
N LEU A 81 1.23 4.32 -6.40
CA LEU A 81 1.02 4.65 -4.99
C LEU A 81 2.06 4.02 -4.06
N PHE A 82 2.70 2.91 -4.46
CA PHE A 82 3.61 2.17 -3.60
C PHE A 82 4.69 3.05 -2.99
N HIS A 83 5.37 3.87 -3.80
CA HIS A 83 6.41 4.77 -3.28
C HIS A 83 5.86 5.74 -2.23
N SER A 84 4.73 6.41 -2.51
CA SER A 84 4.11 7.36 -1.57
C SER A 84 3.65 6.70 -0.27
N PHE A 85 3.11 5.49 -0.35
CA PHE A 85 2.69 4.73 0.83
C PHE A 85 3.89 4.26 1.66
N LEU A 86 4.93 3.69 1.04
CA LEU A 86 6.11 3.23 1.74
C LEU A 86 6.88 4.40 2.39
N ASP A 87 6.97 5.54 1.70
CA ASP A 87 7.53 6.78 2.27
C ASP A 87 6.70 7.30 3.45
N TYR A 88 5.36 7.27 3.34
CA TYR A 88 4.45 7.58 4.46
C TYR A 88 4.73 6.68 5.67
N LEU A 89 4.80 5.36 5.46
CA LEU A 89 5.00 4.38 6.51
C LEU A 89 6.35 4.56 7.19
N TYR A 90 7.42 4.75 6.40
CA TYR A 90 8.77 4.94 6.92
C TYR A 90 8.91 6.24 7.74
N LYS A 91 8.14 7.28 7.38
CA LYS A 91 8.10 8.57 8.09
C LYS A 91 7.01 8.67 9.15
N SER A 92 6.23 7.60 9.36
CA SER A 92 5.16 7.58 10.36
C SER A 92 5.73 7.16 11.72
N ASP A 93 5.18 7.75 12.79
CA ASP A 93 5.45 7.32 14.17
C ASP A 93 4.56 6.12 14.56
N GLU A 94 3.66 5.69 13.67
CA GLU A 94 2.81 4.53 13.89
C GLU A 94 3.63 3.23 14.00
N ASN A 95 3.06 2.26 14.71
CA ASN A 95 3.69 0.95 14.80
C ASN A 95 3.59 0.26 13.43
N ILE A 96 4.74 0.12 12.76
CA ILE A 96 4.86 -0.54 11.47
C ILE A 96 4.29 -1.98 11.48
N CYS A 97 4.30 -2.67 12.62
CA CYS A 97 3.71 -4.01 12.75
C CYS A 97 2.21 -4.02 12.46
N SER A 98 1.51 -2.89 12.65
CA SER A 98 0.10 -2.75 12.28
C SER A 98 -0.12 -2.69 10.76
N PHE A 99 0.93 -2.52 9.96
CA PHE A 99 0.87 -2.47 8.50
C PHE A 99 1.41 -3.75 7.85
N ALA A 100 1.68 -4.80 8.62
CA ALA A 100 2.34 -6.02 8.14
C ALA A 100 1.59 -6.65 6.95
N LEU A 101 0.26 -6.77 7.05
CA LEU A 101 -0.58 -7.29 5.97
C LEU A 101 -0.52 -6.42 4.71
N VAL A 102 -0.56 -5.09 4.87
CA VAL A 102 -0.47 -4.16 3.72
C VAL A 102 0.90 -4.28 3.04
N LEU A 103 1.99 -4.45 3.80
CA LEU A 103 3.33 -4.68 3.26
C LEU A 103 3.42 -6.02 2.52
N GLU A 104 2.82 -7.08 3.04
CA GLU A 104 2.74 -8.38 2.36
C GLU A 104 1.99 -8.28 1.03
N THR A 105 0.87 -7.56 1.00
CA THR A 105 0.10 -7.29 -0.22
C THR A 105 0.93 -6.55 -1.28
N ILE A 106 1.76 -5.60 -0.87
CA ILE A 106 2.66 -4.89 -1.79
C ILE A 106 3.73 -5.83 -2.35
N GLY A 107 4.35 -6.66 -1.50
CA GLY A 107 5.30 -7.68 -1.93
C GLY A 107 4.70 -8.62 -2.97
N ASN A 108 3.49 -9.12 -2.71
CA ASN A 108 2.74 -9.96 -3.61
C ASN A 108 2.47 -9.27 -4.94
N SER A 109 2.02 -8.02 -4.90
CA SER A 109 1.68 -7.25 -6.09
C SER A 109 2.91 -6.99 -6.97
N LEU A 110 4.03 -6.58 -6.37
CA LEU A 110 5.31 -6.39 -7.09
C LEU A 110 5.83 -7.70 -7.71
N SER A 111 5.68 -8.83 -7.02
CA SER A 111 6.13 -10.13 -7.51
C SER A 111 5.42 -10.57 -8.81
N GLN A 112 4.21 -10.06 -9.04
CA GLN A 112 3.38 -10.38 -10.21
C GLN A 112 3.54 -9.39 -11.36
N MET A 113 4.23 -8.26 -11.13
CA MET A 113 4.45 -7.25 -12.15
C MET A 113 5.55 -7.68 -13.15
N PRO A 114 5.45 -7.27 -14.43
CA PRO A 114 6.51 -7.51 -15.40
C PRO A 114 7.77 -6.70 -15.02
N PRO A 115 8.98 -7.27 -15.09
CA PRO A 115 10.20 -6.59 -14.64
C PRO A 115 10.46 -5.30 -15.43
N GLU A 116 10.17 -4.16 -14.82
CA GLU A 116 10.36 -2.82 -15.39
C GLU A 116 11.34 -1.97 -14.56
N ARG A 117 11.99 -0.99 -15.20
CA ARG A 117 13.04 -0.16 -14.56
C ARG A 117 12.54 0.67 -13.36
N GLY A 118 11.25 0.91 -13.24
CA GLY A 118 10.65 1.68 -12.13
C GLY A 118 10.59 0.95 -10.79
N GLU A 119 10.65 -0.39 -10.81
CA GLU A 119 10.40 -1.22 -9.62
C GLU A 119 11.55 -1.17 -8.61
N ARG A 120 12.79 -0.96 -9.04
CA ARG A 120 13.96 -1.01 -8.14
C ARG A 120 13.87 -0.04 -6.96
N LEU A 121 13.38 1.18 -7.21
CA LEU A 121 13.20 2.17 -6.14
C LEU A 121 12.11 1.71 -5.16
N ILE A 122 11.01 1.18 -5.68
CA ILE A 122 9.90 0.68 -4.87
C ILE A 122 10.34 -0.53 -4.04
N VAL A 123 11.06 -1.48 -4.64
CA VAL A 123 11.63 -2.65 -3.94
C VAL A 123 12.60 -2.19 -2.84
N THR A 124 13.47 -1.21 -3.13
CA THR A 124 14.37 -0.65 -2.12
C THR A 124 13.60 -0.04 -0.93
N ASP A 125 12.52 0.69 -1.20
CA ASP A 125 11.69 1.28 -0.14
C ASP A 125 10.89 0.23 0.64
N LEU A 126 10.43 -0.82 -0.04
CA LEU A 126 9.76 -1.97 0.59
C LEU A 126 10.75 -2.70 1.52
N VAL A 127 11.96 -3.01 1.05
CA VAL A 127 13.01 -3.67 1.83
C VAL A 127 13.31 -2.90 3.11
N LYS A 128 13.43 -1.56 3.04
CA LYS A 128 13.62 -0.72 4.25
C LYS A 128 12.47 -0.88 5.25
N CYS A 129 11.23 -0.92 4.76
CA CYS A 129 10.06 -1.11 5.61
C CYS A 129 10.03 -2.50 6.23
N VAL A 130 10.38 -3.55 5.48
CA VAL A 130 10.38 -4.94 5.97
C VAL A 130 11.49 -5.18 7.01
N VAL A 131 12.68 -4.59 6.83
CA VAL A 131 13.73 -4.64 7.87
C VAL A 131 13.25 -3.96 9.15
N CYS A 132 12.63 -2.78 9.05
CA CYS A 132 12.06 -2.08 10.21
C CYS A 132 10.91 -2.87 10.86
N LEU A 133 10.10 -3.55 10.06
CA LEU A 133 9.05 -4.45 10.51
C LEU A 133 9.61 -5.62 11.32
N PHE A 134 10.66 -6.26 10.81
CA PHE A 134 11.35 -7.34 11.51
C PHE A 134 11.97 -6.86 12.82
N ASP A 135 12.75 -5.77 12.80
CA ASP A 135 13.41 -5.24 14.00
C ASP A 135 12.42 -4.99 15.15
N LYS A 136 11.24 -4.45 14.83
CA LYS A 136 10.19 -4.13 15.82
C LYS A 136 9.31 -5.33 16.17
N GLY A 137 9.24 -6.35 15.31
CA GLY A 137 8.26 -7.44 15.39
C GLY A 137 8.84 -8.85 15.50
N LYS A 138 10.17 -9.04 15.52
CA LYS A 138 10.81 -10.37 15.47
C LYS A 138 10.41 -11.38 16.56
N ASN A 139 9.85 -10.90 17.67
CA ASN A 139 9.33 -11.76 18.73
C ASN A 139 7.89 -12.26 18.47
N ASP A 140 7.25 -11.77 17.42
CA ASP A 140 5.93 -12.18 16.96
C ASP A 140 6.08 -13.13 15.75
N PRO A 141 5.74 -14.42 15.89
CA PRO A 141 5.83 -15.39 14.80
C PRO A 141 5.08 -14.98 13.54
N PHE A 142 3.96 -14.26 13.68
CA PHE A 142 3.17 -13.80 12.53
C PHE A 142 3.92 -12.74 11.72
N ILE A 143 4.60 -11.81 12.40
CA ILE A 143 5.41 -10.78 11.72
C ILE A 143 6.61 -11.41 11.03
N THR A 144 7.28 -12.35 11.71
CA THR A 144 8.36 -13.15 11.13
C THR A 144 7.93 -13.88 9.86
N GLU A 145 6.78 -14.55 9.87
CA GLU A 145 6.22 -15.24 8.71
C GLU A 145 5.99 -14.27 7.55
N ILE A 146 5.39 -13.11 7.81
CA ILE A 146 5.19 -12.06 6.79
C ILE A 146 6.52 -11.59 6.20
N CYS A 147 7.53 -11.30 7.02
CA CYS A 147 8.84 -10.87 6.55
C CYS A 147 9.49 -11.91 5.61
N LEU A 148 9.37 -13.20 5.95
CA LEU A 148 9.86 -14.30 5.13
C LEU A 148 9.06 -14.47 3.83
N ASN A 149 7.73 -14.36 3.89
CA ASN A 149 6.88 -14.40 2.70
C ASN A 149 7.25 -13.31 1.70
N ILE A 150 7.47 -12.08 2.17
CA ILE A 150 7.91 -10.98 1.31
C ILE A 150 9.30 -11.27 0.71
N TRP A 151 10.23 -11.81 1.50
CA TRP A 151 11.53 -12.22 0.98
C TRP A 151 11.40 -13.25 -0.15
N ASP A 152 10.61 -14.30 0.07
CA ASP A 152 10.36 -15.36 -0.92
C ASP A 152 9.77 -14.78 -2.21
N GLN A 153 8.78 -13.90 -2.10
CA GLN A 153 8.15 -13.23 -3.25
C GLN A 153 9.16 -12.43 -4.07
N LEU A 154 9.99 -11.61 -3.42
CA LEU A 154 10.99 -10.79 -4.12
C LEU A 154 12.10 -11.64 -4.74
N PHE A 155 12.56 -12.69 -4.03
CA PHE A 155 13.58 -13.61 -4.51
C PHE A 155 13.10 -14.39 -5.75
N MET A 156 11.91 -14.98 -5.68
CA MET A 156 11.36 -15.81 -6.76
C MET A 156 11.06 -15.00 -8.03
N SER A 157 10.72 -13.72 -7.89
CA SER A 157 10.49 -12.81 -9.03
C SER A 157 11.76 -12.15 -9.57
N ASN A 158 12.95 -12.59 -9.13
CA ASN A 158 14.26 -12.02 -9.53
C ASN A 158 14.37 -10.51 -9.29
N LEU A 159 13.68 -9.99 -8.28
CA LEU A 159 13.81 -8.59 -7.90
C LEU A 159 15.14 -8.40 -7.15
N HIS A 160 15.92 -7.43 -7.60
CA HIS A 160 17.22 -7.12 -7.01
C HIS A 160 17.08 -6.34 -5.68
N ASP A 161 18.19 -6.05 -5.02
CA ASP A 161 18.25 -5.24 -3.79
C ASP A 161 17.64 -5.90 -2.53
N ILE A 162 17.45 -7.22 -2.56
CA ILE A 162 16.96 -8.02 -1.41
C ILE A 162 18.04 -8.39 -0.39
N LYS A 163 19.31 -8.00 -0.62
CA LYS A 163 20.42 -8.34 0.30
C LYS A 163 20.13 -7.99 1.76
N PRO A 164 19.58 -6.79 2.10
CA PRO A 164 19.28 -6.47 3.49
C PRO A 164 18.28 -7.44 4.14
N LEU A 165 17.37 -8.02 3.35
CA LEU A 165 16.46 -9.04 3.86
C LEU A 165 17.14 -10.40 4.03
N SER A 166 18.13 -10.73 3.20
CA SER A 166 18.97 -11.92 3.43
C SER A 166 19.82 -11.77 4.68
N ASP A 167 20.43 -10.60 4.89
CA ASP A 167 21.21 -10.30 6.10
C ASP A 167 20.30 -10.37 7.35
N MET A 168 19.05 -9.89 7.25
CA MET A 168 18.02 -10.04 8.30
C MET A 168 17.71 -11.50 8.62
N ILE A 169 17.76 -12.41 7.62
CA ILE A 169 17.49 -13.83 7.84
C ILE A 169 18.58 -14.49 8.71
N ASP A 170 19.82 -14.05 8.57
CA ASP A 170 20.93 -14.57 9.37
C ASP A 170 20.77 -14.21 10.87
N ASP A 171 19.97 -13.19 11.20
CA ASP A 171 19.70 -12.72 12.57
C ASP A 171 18.50 -13.42 13.26
N PHE A 172 17.93 -14.48 12.68
CA PHE A 172 16.85 -15.29 13.29
C PHE A 172 17.32 -16.24 14.42
N GLU A 173 18.61 -16.33 14.72
CA GLU A 173 19.19 -17.21 15.76
C GLU A 173 18.80 -16.88 17.21
#